data_AF-A0A917X364-F1
#
_entry.id   AF-A0A917X364-F1
#
_cell.length_a   1.000
_cell.length_b   1.000
_cell.length_c   1.000
_cell.angle_alpha   90.00
_cell.angle_beta   90.00
_cell.angle_gamma   90.00
#
_symmetry.space_group_name_H-M   'P 1'
#
loop_
_entity.id
_entity.type
_entity.pdbx_description
1 polymer ?
#
loop_
_entity_poly.entity_id
_entity_poly.type
_entity_poly.pdbx_seq_one_letter_code
_entity_poly.pdbx_strand_id
1 'polypeptide(L)'
;MIRDPFPGRRGGGRAGAVVVRRWVGGGLALACLVVLSTGCSRLDPPESGTADDRYGYAPQPDGSVVYQPDVVLVEGGGKAIRSVSEDGFTYVIDGDARGADRVEPGKIMFVTSQALGRVVRMERSGGDRAVTLAPVRLTDVVRDAHLTFDQSLDLQAQTLRPLPDLLGEVVEEAAPATPVLPDAADATGLGGAIGPGGAIGPGGNAIGLPGFGIAAPPFALGPARAPGGEGATDRIDRKIGEWAVTAYKDDSKLGLTATHGTAVSGLKVDFDIQLLVKNLRMSGELKVTNGVIPQPEFRLDGVHGLAVTIAAGAQGGLSDNKKARVEFPIEVTQPIIIGGLPATLKQTFKFLVQTAFTAKNGNISATGRWGLDGPIGYSGSILTPTFSVQESIMQSLRGVSIGVEAIVVAAEFRFGLMLGLPVAGAGPFVGVVASLGLTNGSAAGRVGLPLAGPSVKCRGSTLVLTVRAGEGLNVSGPLTKAIEHTLGVKIPKEADFIHEDIVNRTVVEPDVPLCRG
;
A
#
# COMPACT_ATOMS: atom_id res chain seq x y z
N MET A 1 46.70 -86.35 -29.63
CA MET A 1 46.69 -87.17 -30.86
C MET A 1 46.27 -86.27 -32.01
N ILE A 2 47.20 -86.06 -32.96
CA ILE A 2 47.02 -85.91 -34.42
C ILE A 2 46.09 -84.76 -34.90
N ARG A 3 46.47 -83.80 -35.77
CA ARG A 3 47.71 -83.32 -36.40
C ARG A 3 47.31 -82.07 -37.22
N ASP A 4 48.13 -81.02 -37.16
CA ASP A 4 48.68 -80.20 -38.28
C ASP A 4 47.75 -79.40 -39.24
N PRO A 5 48.29 -78.40 -40.00
CA PRO A 5 49.38 -77.45 -39.68
C PRO A 5 49.14 -75.99 -40.15
N PHE A 6 49.91 -75.06 -39.54
CA PHE A 6 50.66 -73.87 -40.05
C PHE A 6 50.27 -73.15 -41.38
N PRO A 7 50.71 -71.89 -41.62
CA PRO A 7 50.85 -70.72 -40.72
C PRO A 7 50.64 -69.34 -41.40
N GLY A 8 50.78 -68.25 -40.63
CA GLY A 8 51.51 -67.06 -41.14
C GLY A 8 50.97 -65.66 -40.86
N ARG A 9 51.52 -65.04 -39.80
CA ARG A 9 52.15 -63.70 -39.77
C ARG A 9 51.31 -62.39 -39.85
N ARG A 10 51.34 -61.69 -38.70
CA ARG A 10 51.56 -60.24 -38.40
C ARG A 10 50.56 -59.14 -38.81
N GLY A 11 50.30 -58.32 -37.78
CA GLY A 11 50.12 -56.86 -37.83
C GLY A 11 48.65 -56.45 -37.86
N GLY A 12 48.09 -55.66 -36.95
CA GLY A 12 48.65 -54.72 -35.98
C GLY A 12 47.94 -53.38 -36.15
N GLY A 13 47.15 -52.98 -35.16
CA GLY A 13 46.89 -51.56 -34.89
C GLY A 13 45.44 -51.07 -34.88
N ARG A 14 45.07 -50.55 -33.70
CA ARG A 14 44.14 -49.42 -33.42
C ARG A 14 42.64 -49.66 -33.65
N ALA A 15 41.72 -49.04 -32.91
CA ALA A 15 41.70 -48.32 -31.65
C ALA A 15 40.21 -48.01 -31.35
N GLY A 16 39.90 -47.74 -30.08
CA GLY A 16 38.65 -47.12 -29.64
C GLY A 16 37.49 -48.10 -29.48
N ALA A 17 36.55 -47.92 -28.57
CA ALA A 17 36.34 -46.99 -27.46
C ALA A 17 35.15 -47.58 -26.68
N VAL A 18 34.63 -46.82 -25.71
CA VAL A 18 33.23 -46.87 -25.23
C VAL A 18 32.94 -47.74 -24.00
N VAL A 19 32.73 -47.01 -22.88
CA VAL A 19 31.58 -47.02 -21.95
C VAL A 19 31.24 -48.32 -21.20
N VAL A 20 30.83 -48.14 -19.94
CA VAL A 20 29.64 -48.70 -19.24
C VAL A 20 30.01 -48.82 -17.75
N ARG A 21 29.52 -47.97 -16.85
CA ARG A 21 28.17 -47.86 -16.21
C ARG A 21 28.01 -48.79 -14.98
N ARG A 22 27.70 -48.11 -13.87
CA ARG A 22 27.02 -48.54 -12.62
C ARG A 22 27.77 -49.48 -11.68
N TRP A 23 27.77 -49.13 -10.39
CA TRP A 23 27.06 -49.86 -9.32
C TRP A 23 26.90 -48.96 -8.08
N VAL A 24 25.97 -49.36 -7.22
CA VAL A 24 25.33 -48.62 -6.11
C VAL A 24 26.06 -48.85 -4.78
N GLY A 25 26.05 -47.85 -3.88
CA GLY A 25 26.03 -48.08 -2.43
C GLY A 25 27.06 -47.30 -1.61
N GLY A 26 26.62 -46.80 -0.45
CA GLY A 26 27.49 -46.43 0.67
C GLY A 26 27.48 -44.94 1.01
N GLY A 27 26.89 -44.60 2.16
CA GLY A 27 26.79 -43.23 2.65
C GLY A 27 28.11 -42.66 3.16
N LEU A 28 28.16 -41.33 3.26
CA LEU A 28 28.95 -40.63 4.25
C LEU A 28 28.44 -39.19 4.36
N ALA A 29 28.17 -38.81 5.61
CA ALA A 29 27.91 -37.45 6.03
C ALA A 29 29.05 -36.52 5.58
N LEU A 30 28.71 -35.36 5.01
CA LEU A 30 29.61 -34.22 5.04
C LEU A 30 28.81 -32.93 5.09
N ALA A 31 29.22 -32.09 6.03
CA ALA A 31 28.66 -30.82 6.40
C ALA A 31 28.62 -29.81 5.23
N CYS A 32 27.48 -29.13 5.09
CA CYS A 32 27.42 -27.78 4.55
C CYS A 32 26.80 -26.88 5.62
N LEU A 33 27.66 -26.49 6.57
CA LEU A 33 27.44 -25.42 7.52
C LEU A 33 27.59 -24.11 6.74
N VAL A 34 26.50 -23.63 6.13
CA VAL A 34 26.47 -22.30 5.53
C VAL A 34 26.39 -21.30 6.68
N VAL A 35 27.53 -20.70 6.97
CA VAL A 35 27.72 -19.61 7.92
C VAL A 35 26.87 -18.42 7.45
N LEU A 36 25.73 -18.19 8.11
CA LEU A 36 25.04 -16.90 8.10
C LEU A 36 25.85 -15.91 8.98
N SER A 37 26.96 -15.43 8.45
CA SER A 37 27.62 -14.22 8.93
C SER A 37 27.20 -13.07 8.03
N THR A 38 25.91 -12.73 8.02
CA THR A 38 25.46 -11.41 7.58
C THR A 38 25.87 -10.43 8.67
N GLY A 39 26.87 -9.61 8.35
CA GLY A 39 27.33 -8.55 9.23
C GLY A 39 26.17 -7.65 9.64
N CYS A 40 26.09 -7.36 10.94
CA CYS A 40 25.32 -6.25 11.45
C CYS A 40 25.96 -4.96 10.91
N SER A 41 25.52 -4.49 9.75
CA SER A 41 25.78 -3.13 9.31
C SER A 41 25.07 -2.21 10.32
N ARG A 42 25.84 -1.50 11.15
CA ARG A 42 25.32 -0.40 11.95
C ARG A 42 24.97 0.72 10.98
N LEU A 43 23.69 0.85 10.64
CA LEU A 43 23.19 2.12 10.12
C LEU A 43 23.21 3.09 11.29
N ASP A 44 24.13 4.06 11.27
CA ASP A 44 24.07 5.20 12.17
C ASP A 44 22.79 6.00 11.82
N PRO A 45 21.77 6.04 12.70
CA PRO A 45 20.57 6.82 12.44
C PRO A 45 20.92 8.31 12.43
N PRO A 46 20.15 9.17 11.73
CA PRO A 46 20.36 10.61 11.73
C PRO A 46 20.45 11.14 13.18
N GLU A 47 21.56 11.82 13.48
CA GLU A 47 22.10 12.03 14.81
C GLU A 47 21.48 13.22 15.58
N SER A 48 20.30 13.71 15.17
CA SER A 48 19.65 14.85 15.81
C SER A 48 18.27 14.46 16.38
N GLY A 49 18.26 14.04 17.64
CA GLY A 49 17.05 13.71 18.39
C GLY A 49 17.36 13.05 19.73
N THR A 50 16.49 13.21 20.71
CA THR A 50 16.59 12.47 21.97
C THR A 50 16.28 10.98 21.75
N ALA A 51 16.66 10.12 22.70
CA ALA A 51 16.31 8.70 22.62
C ALA A 51 14.79 8.47 22.58
N ASP A 52 14.01 9.38 23.17
CA ASP A 52 12.55 9.34 23.17
C ASP A 52 11.98 9.77 21.81
N ASP A 53 12.62 10.70 21.10
CA ASP A 53 12.24 11.04 19.71
C ASP A 53 12.51 9.87 18.75
N ARG A 54 13.49 9.03 19.08
CA ARG A 54 13.88 7.88 18.25
C ARG A 54 13.02 6.65 18.52
N TYR A 55 12.76 6.34 19.79
CA TYR A 55 12.14 5.08 20.20
C TYR A 55 10.79 5.27 20.92
N GLY A 56 10.30 6.50 21.05
CA GLY A 56 9.07 6.80 21.77
C GLY A 56 9.25 6.85 23.30
N TYR A 57 8.17 7.19 23.99
CA TYR A 57 8.19 7.37 25.45
C TYR A 57 8.06 6.04 26.21
N ALA A 58 8.69 5.99 27.39
CA ALA A 58 8.59 4.87 28.32
C ALA A 58 7.24 4.86 29.07
N PRO A 59 6.75 3.69 29.50
CA PRO A 59 5.58 3.61 30.36
C PRO A 59 5.85 4.28 31.71
N GLN A 60 4.85 5.01 32.22
CA GLN A 60 4.91 5.63 33.55
C GLN A 60 4.04 4.81 34.52
N PRO A 61 4.62 4.04 35.44
CA PRO A 61 3.86 3.28 36.42
C PRO A 61 3.34 4.22 37.52
N ASP A 62 2.25 4.93 37.25
CA ASP A 62 1.57 5.85 38.17
C ASP A 62 0.24 5.30 38.72
N GLY A 63 -0.14 4.08 38.30
CA GLY A 63 -1.37 3.40 38.70
C GLY A 63 -2.59 3.73 37.83
N SER A 64 -2.47 4.62 36.84
CA SER A 64 -3.54 4.91 35.87
C SER A 64 -3.80 3.76 34.90
N VAL A 65 -2.80 2.91 34.68
CA VAL A 65 -2.85 1.75 33.80
C VAL A 65 -2.48 0.48 34.56
N VAL A 66 -3.34 -0.53 34.46
CA VAL A 66 -3.06 -1.88 34.94
C VAL A 66 -2.71 -2.75 33.75
N TYR A 67 -1.46 -3.22 33.71
CA TYR A 67 -0.97 -4.10 32.65
C TYR A 67 -1.39 -5.55 32.86
N GLN A 68 -1.36 -6.32 31.76
CA GLN A 68 -1.55 -7.76 31.82
C GLN A 68 -0.40 -8.44 32.59
N PRO A 69 -0.64 -9.60 33.25
CA PRO A 69 0.36 -10.28 34.08
C PRO A 69 1.64 -10.68 33.34
N ASP A 70 1.55 -10.87 32.03
CA ASP A 70 2.67 -11.27 31.18
C ASP A 70 3.48 -10.09 30.62
N VAL A 71 3.13 -8.85 30.97
CA VAL A 71 3.87 -7.65 30.56
C VAL A 71 5.05 -7.42 31.49
N VAL A 72 6.23 -7.33 30.89
CA VAL A 72 7.49 -7.00 31.54
C VAL A 72 7.87 -5.58 31.16
N LEU A 73 7.75 -4.67 32.13
CA LEU A 73 8.26 -3.31 31.99
C LEU A 73 9.79 -3.34 32.11
N VAL A 74 10.47 -2.83 31.09
CA VAL A 74 11.93 -2.64 31.09
C VAL A 74 12.20 -1.14 31.24
N GLU A 75 12.90 -0.77 32.30
CA GLU A 75 13.12 0.63 32.63
C GLU A 75 14.33 1.24 31.92
N GLY A 76 14.41 2.56 31.95
CA GLY A 76 15.41 3.34 31.21
C GLY A 76 14.90 3.91 29.89
N GLY A 77 13.69 3.53 29.46
CA GLY A 77 13.02 4.10 28.29
C GLY A 77 13.84 3.96 27.02
N GLY A 78 13.85 4.99 26.17
CA GLY A 78 14.65 4.98 24.94
C GLY A 78 16.15 4.74 25.17
N LYS A 79 16.69 5.08 26.36
CA LYS A 79 18.11 4.88 26.70
C LYS A 79 18.48 3.43 26.98
N ALA A 80 17.49 2.60 27.31
CA ALA A 80 17.68 1.16 27.47
C ALA A 80 17.83 0.45 26.12
N ILE A 81 17.48 1.10 25.00
CA ILE A 81 17.60 0.54 23.66
C ILE A 81 18.96 0.93 23.07
N ARG A 82 19.78 -0.07 22.78
CA ARG A 82 21.13 0.09 22.19
C ARG A 82 21.08 0.18 20.67
N SER A 83 20.25 -0.65 20.05
CA SER A 83 20.05 -0.66 18.60
C SER A 83 18.77 -1.41 18.23
N VAL A 84 18.33 -1.22 16.99
CA VAL A 84 17.20 -1.94 16.39
C VAL A 84 17.68 -2.51 15.06
N SER A 85 17.27 -3.72 14.71
CA SER A 85 17.54 -4.32 13.41
C SER A 85 16.85 -3.53 12.29
N GLU A 86 17.35 -3.68 11.07
CA GLU A 86 16.80 -3.00 9.88
C GLU A 86 15.32 -3.35 9.66
N ASP A 87 14.91 -4.58 9.96
CA ASP A 87 13.53 -5.04 9.84
C ASP A 87 12.58 -4.46 10.92
N GLY A 88 13.10 -3.79 11.95
CA GLY A 88 12.32 -3.19 13.04
C GLY A 88 11.77 -4.17 14.07
N PHE A 89 12.13 -5.47 14.02
CA PHE A 89 11.59 -6.51 14.92
C PHE A 89 12.53 -6.90 16.06
N THR A 90 13.85 -6.71 15.91
CA THR A 90 14.83 -7.12 16.92
C THR A 90 15.46 -5.90 17.58
N TYR A 91 15.32 -5.82 18.91
CA TYR A 91 15.85 -4.74 19.74
C TYR A 91 17.00 -5.29 20.57
N VAL A 92 18.14 -4.60 20.55
CA VAL A 92 19.21 -4.85 21.52
C VAL A 92 18.94 -3.93 22.70
N ILE A 93 18.66 -4.51 23.86
CA ILE A 93 18.39 -3.78 25.10
C ILE A 93 19.52 -3.97 26.10
N ASP A 94 19.74 -2.94 26.93
CA ASP A 94 20.67 -2.95 28.05
C ASP A 94 20.37 -4.13 28.98
N GLY A 95 21.35 -5.03 29.13
CA GLY A 95 21.19 -6.22 29.97
C GLY A 95 21.06 -5.91 31.46
N ASP A 96 21.53 -4.74 31.90
CA ASP A 96 21.48 -4.26 33.28
C ASP A 96 20.24 -3.39 33.56
N ALA A 97 19.42 -3.08 32.54
CA ALA A 97 18.18 -2.35 32.74
C ALA A 97 17.22 -3.12 33.65
N ARG A 98 16.59 -2.41 34.61
CA ARG A 98 15.65 -3.03 35.54
C ARG A 98 14.50 -3.68 34.76
N GLY A 99 14.28 -4.97 35.00
CA GLY A 99 13.27 -5.78 34.32
C GLY A 99 13.75 -6.53 33.08
N ALA A 100 14.93 -6.21 32.52
CA ALA A 100 15.50 -6.92 31.38
C ALA A 100 15.77 -8.41 31.69
N ASP A 101 16.03 -8.75 32.95
CA ASP A 101 16.24 -10.10 33.45
C ASP A 101 14.98 -10.99 33.37
N ARG A 102 13.80 -10.37 33.44
CA ARG A 102 12.49 -11.04 33.37
C ARG A 102 11.95 -11.18 31.94
N VAL A 103 12.61 -10.57 30.95
CA VAL A 103 12.24 -10.72 29.54
C VAL A 103 12.55 -12.15 29.11
N GLU A 104 11.54 -12.87 28.63
CA GLU A 104 11.65 -14.26 28.18
C GLU A 104 10.65 -14.55 27.05
N PRO A 105 10.91 -15.54 26.17
CA PRO A 105 9.97 -15.94 25.13
C PRO A 105 8.56 -16.21 25.67
N GLY A 106 7.55 -15.70 24.97
CA GLY A 106 6.14 -15.79 25.36
C GLY A 106 5.62 -14.58 26.14
N LYS A 107 6.48 -13.89 26.91
CA LYS A 107 6.13 -12.64 27.62
C LYS A 107 6.01 -11.47 26.66
N ILE A 108 5.44 -10.36 27.14
CA ILE A 108 5.35 -9.11 26.41
C ILE A 108 6.38 -8.14 26.98
N MET A 109 7.34 -7.73 26.17
CA MET A 109 8.30 -6.70 26.55
C MET A 109 7.68 -5.33 26.30
N PHE A 110 7.79 -4.42 27.25
CA PHE A 110 7.39 -3.03 27.10
C PHE A 110 8.53 -2.12 27.60
N VAL A 111 9.30 -1.58 26.66
CA VAL A 111 10.37 -0.61 26.93
C VAL A 111 9.89 0.81 26.66
N THR A 112 9.25 1.01 25.50
CA THR A 112 8.72 2.31 25.03
C THR A 112 7.49 2.09 24.15
N SER A 113 6.81 3.18 23.75
CA SER A 113 5.65 3.12 22.84
C SER A 113 5.95 2.50 21.47
N GLN A 114 7.23 2.46 21.06
CA GLN A 114 7.68 1.83 19.82
C GLN A 114 8.43 0.49 20.04
N ALA A 115 8.94 0.23 21.24
CA ALA A 115 9.59 -1.04 21.59
C ALA A 115 8.69 -1.86 22.52
N LEU A 116 7.55 -2.29 21.97
CA LEU A 116 6.59 -3.14 22.65
C LEU A 116 6.14 -4.28 21.73
N GLY A 117 6.12 -5.50 22.28
CA GLY A 117 5.68 -6.69 21.56
C GLY A 117 5.88 -7.98 22.35
N ARG A 118 5.37 -9.08 21.80
CA ARG A 118 5.53 -10.42 22.38
C ARG A 118 6.91 -10.96 22.02
N VAL A 119 7.68 -11.37 23.01
CA VAL A 119 9.00 -11.95 22.80
C VAL A 119 8.86 -13.30 22.10
N VAL A 120 9.41 -13.41 20.90
CA VAL A 120 9.45 -14.68 20.16
C VAL A 120 10.81 -15.34 20.25
N ARG A 121 11.88 -14.55 20.34
CA ARG A 121 13.25 -15.02 20.45
C ARG A 121 14.05 -14.06 21.32
N MET A 122 14.98 -14.61 22.11
CA MET A 122 15.91 -13.84 22.91
C MET A 122 17.30 -14.47 22.84
N GLU A 123 18.32 -13.64 22.63
CA GLU A 123 19.71 -14.04 22.52
C GLU A 123 20.59 -13.10 23.35
N ARG A 124 21.73 -13.59 23.83
CA ARG A 124 22.74 -12.72 24.45
C ARG A 124 23.50 -11.97 23.35
N SER A 125 23.72 -10.69 23.57
CA SER A 125 24.55 -9.83 22.71
C SER A 125 25.62 -9.16 23.57
N GLY A 126 26.68 -9.91 23.88
CA GLY A 126 27.65 -9.49 24.89
C GLY A 126 27.02 -9.42 26.28
N GLY A 127 27.07 -8.23 26.91
CA GLY A 127 26.38 -7.95 28.17
C GLY A 127 24.88 -7.61 28.00
N ASP A 128 24.47 -7.32 26.76
CA ASP A 128 23.11 -6.90 26.42
C ASP A 128 22.23 -8.07 25.96
N ARG A 129 20.95 -7.81 25.69
CA ARG A 129 19.98 -8.80 25.20
C ARG A 129 19.43 -8.40 23.84
N ALA A 130 19.55 -9.26 22.85
CA ALA A 130 18.85 -9.11 21.58
C ALA A 130 17.49 -9.81 21.68
N VAL A 131 16.40 -9.06 21.52
CA VAL A 131 15.03 -9.51 21.71
C VAL A 131 14.25 -9.30 20.42
N THR A 132 13.78 -10.38 19.81
CA THR A 132 12.89 -10.32 18.65
C THR A 132 11.44 -10.30 19.12
N LEU A 133 10.66 -9.35 18.61
CA LEU A 133 9.30 -9.06 19.03
C LEU A 133 8.30 -9.37 17.92
N ALA A 134 7.17 -9.97 18.28
CA ALA A 134 5.98 -10.06 17.44
C ALA A 134 4.94 -9.00 17.87
N PRO A 135 4.08 -8.56 16.94
CA PRO A 135 3.04 -7.59 17.24
C PRO A 135 2.03 -8.12 18.27
N VAL A 136 1.45 -7.22 19.06
CA VAL A 136 0.44 -7.52 20.08
C VAL A 136 -0.70 -6.52 20.00
N ARG A 137 -1.90 -6.87 20.49
CA ARG A 137 -3.04 -5.96 20.56
C ARG A 137 -2.94 -5.09 21.81
N LEU A 138 -3.67 -3.97 21.83
CA LEU A 138 -3.74 -3.10 23.01
C LEU A 138 -4.21 -3.88 24.24
N THR A 139 -5.22 -4.75 24.08
CA THR A 139 -5.78 -5.60 25.13
C THR A 139 -4.87 -6.74 25.59
N ASP A 140 -3.86 -7.11 24.80
CA ASP A 140 -2.82 -8.05 25.22
C ASP A 140 -1.82 -7.37 26.18
N VAL A 141 -1.75 -6.04 26.20
CA VAL A 141 -0.85 -5.24 27.05
C VAL A 141 -1.58 -4.67 28.26
N VAL A 142 -2.74 -4.06 28.01
CA VAL A 142 -3.52 -3.33 29.01
C VAL A 142 -4.69 -4.18 29.46
N ARG A 143 -4.77 -4.40 30.77
CA ARG A 143 -5.90 -5.08 31.40
C ARG A 143 -7.00 -4.08 31.77
N ASP A 144 -6.64 -3.02 32.47
CA ASP A 144 -7.57 -1.99 32.91
C ASP A 144 -6.95 -0.60 32.72
N ALA A 145 -7.66 0.30 32.05
CA ALA A 145 -7.25 1.70 31.89
C ALA A 145 -8.44 2.56 31.48
N HIS A 146 -8.37 3.85 31.81
CA HIS A 146 -9.26 4.86 31.27
C HIS A 146 -8.43 5.94 30.61
N LEU A 147 -8.42 5.93 29.28
CA LEU A 147 -7.56 6.78 28.47
C LEU A 147 -8.44 7.84 27.80
N THR A 148 -8.29 9.09 28.19
CA THR A 148 -8.93 10.23 27.53
C THR A 148 -7.87 11.07 26.84
N PHE A 149 -8.07 11.40 25.57
CA PHE A 149 -7.14 12.25 24.83
C PHE A 149 -7.89 13.30 24.03
N ASP A 150 -7.22 14.44 23.91
CA ASP A 150 -7.68 15.56 23.12
C ASP A 150 -6.45 16.37 22.70
N GLN A 151 -6.01 16.16 21.46
CA GLN A 151 -4.71 16.61 20.96
C GLN A 151 -4.88 17.37 19.65
N SER A 152 -4.38 18.59 19.62
CA SER A 152 -4.18 19.31 18.35
C SER A 152 -3.00 18.67 17.62
N LEU A 153 -3.20 18.37 16.34
CA LEU A 153 -2.19 17.76 15.49
C LEU A 153 -1.48 18.86 14.72
N ASP A 154 -0.29 19.23 15.16
CA ASP A 154 0.60 20.11 14.40
C ASP A 154 1.37 19.27 13.38
N LEU A 155 0.89 19.28 12.12
CA LEU A 155 1.52 18.54 11.03
C LEU A 155 2.99 18.95 10.81
N GLN A 156 3.39 20.18 11.10
CA GLN A 156 4.78 20.61 10.93
C GLN A 156 5.70 19.99 11.98
N ALA A 157 5.20 19.81 13.20
CA ALA A 157 5.97 19.21 14.30
C ALA A 157 6.19 17.70 14.14
N GLN A 158 5.40 17.02 13.31
CA GLN A 158 5.53 15.58 13.14
C GLN A 158 6.67 15.24 12.18
N THR A 159 7.44 14.19 12.49
CA THR A 159 8.51 13.74 11.60
C THR A 159 7.96 12.80 10.53
N LEU A 160 8.19 13.14 9.26
CA LEU A 160 8.01 12.22 8.15
C LEU A 160 9.16 11.20 8.18
N ARG A 161 8.87 9.90 8.28
CA ARG A 161 9.91 8.84 8.24
C ARG A 161 9.55 7.76 7.23
N PRO A 162 10.51 7.31 6.42
CA PRO A 162 10.33 6.13 5.60
C PRO A 162 10.36 4.89 6.50
N LEU A 163 9.41 3.97 6.33
CA LEU A 163 9.49 2.66 6.94
C LEU A 163 10.57 1.81 6.24
N PRO A 164 11.22 0.86 6.94
CA PRO A 164 12.21 -0.04 6.36
C PRO A 164 11.76 -0.76 5.08
N ASP A 165 12.68 -0.94 4.12
CA ASP A 165 12.44 -1.50 2.78
C ASP A 165 11.82 -2.92 2.80
N LEU A 166 12.00 -3.67 3.88
CA LEU A 166 11.46 -5.02 4.08
C LEU A 166 9.93 -5.08 4.26
N LEU A 167 9.24 -3.93 4.36
CA LEU A 167 7.86 -3.82 4.86
C LEU A 167 6.77 -3.68 3.79
N GLY A 168 7.13 -3.94 2.54
CA GLY A 168 6.14 -4.14 1.49
C GLY A 168 6.10 -3.05 0.44
N GLU A 169 7.26 -2.74 -0.15
CA GLU A 169 7.28 -2.32 -1.55
C GLU A 169 6.78 -3.48 -2.43
N VAL A 170 5.48 -3.72 -2.40
CA VAL A 170 4.85 -4.75 -3.22
C VAL A 170 4.10 -4.03 -4.32
N VAL A 171 4.70 -4.05 -5.50
CA VAL A 171 3.94 -3.89 -6.74
C VAL A 171 3.36 -5.28 -7.03
N GLU A 172 2.13 -5.54 -6.59
CA GLU A 172 1.39 -6.67 -7.15
C GLU A 172 0.95 -6.28 -8.56
N GLU A 173 1.84 -6.50 -9.53
CA GLU A 173 1.48 -6.49 -10.94
C GLU A 173 0.71 -7.77 -11.23
N ALA A 174 -0.63 -7.66 -11.19
CA ALA A 174 -1.46 -8.71 -11.75
C ALA A 174 -1.22 -8.78 -13.27
N ALA A 175 -1.42 -9.97 -13.85
CA ALA A 175 -1.49 -10.13 -15.31
C ALA A 175 -2.38 -9.01 -15.91
N PRO A 176 -2.06 -8.49 -17.12
CA PRO A 176 -2.83 -7.42 -17.72
C PRO A 176 -4.31 -7.79 -17.64
N ALA A 177 -5.10 -6.93 -17.00
CA ALA A 177 -6.52 -7.18 -16.85
C ALA A 177 -7.06 -7.46 -18.25
N THR A 178 -7.71 -8.62 -18.45
CA THR A 178 -8.55 -8.80 -19.62
C THR A 178 -9.50 -7.62 -19.61
N PRO A 179 -9.50 -6.76 -20.65
CA PRO A 179 -10.45 -5.67 -20.70
C PRO A 179 -11.82 -6.30 -20.57
N VAL A 180 -12.51 -6.05 -19.46
CA VAL A 180 -13.95 -6.26 -19.42
C VAL A 180 -14.52 -5.10 -20.22
N LEU A 181 -14.41 -5.22 -21.54
CA LEU A 181 -15.32 -4.53 -22.43
C LEU A 181 -16.71 -5.06 -22.05
N PRO A 182 -17.73 -4.21 -21.85
CA PRO A 182 -19.09 -4.70 -21.95
C PRO A 182 -19.19 -5.43 -23.30
N ASP A 183 -19.75 -6.63 -23.28
CA ASP A 183 -19.82 -7.49 -24.45
C ASP A 183 -20.45 -6.68 -25.59
N ALA A 184 -19.76 -6.55 -26.73
CA ALA A 184 -20.26 -5.77 -27.86
C ALA A 184 -21.57 -6.36 -28.41
N ALA A 185 -21.85 -7.63 -28.10
CA ALA A 185 -23.12 -8.29 -28.35
C ALA A 185 -24.27 -7.72 -27.49
N ASP A 186 -24.00 -7.28 -26.25
CA ASP A 186 -25.02 -6.72 -25.35
C ASP A 186 -25.28 -5.22 -25.62
N ALA A 187 -24.31 -4.50 -26.20
CA ALA A 187 -24.41 -3.05 -26.46
C ALA A 187 -25.15 -2.67 -27.75
N THR A 188 -25.58 -3.62 -28.59
CA THR A 188 -26.20 -3.30 -29.89
C THR A 188 -27.70 -3.53 -29.98
N GLY A 189 -28.37 -4.17 -29.02
CA GLY A 189 -29.84 -4.22 -28.95
C GLY A 189 -30.57 -4.52 -30.28
N LEU A 190 -29.92 -5.27 -31.18
CA LEU A 190 -30.44 -5.62 -32.50
C LEU A 190 -30.29 -7.13 -32.66
N GLY A 191 -31.21 -7.86 -32.04
CA GLY A 191 -31.50 -9.23 -32.44
C GLY A 191 -32.05 -9.23 -33.87
N GLY A 192 -31.28 -9.73 -34.83
CA GLY A 192 -31.71 -9.79 -36.22
C GLY A 192 -30.70 -10.45 -37.16
N ALA A 193 -30.61 -11.78 -37.09
CA ALA A 193 -30.22 -12.72 -38.15
C ALA A 193 -29.13 -12.32 -39.18
N ILE A 194 -27.94 -12.90 -39.06
CA ILE A 194 -27.08 -13.24 -40.21
C ILE A 194 -26.61 -14.70 -40.03
N GLY A 195 -26.85 -15.53 -41.05
CA GLY A 195 -26.71 -16.99 -41.02
C GLY A 195 -25.27 -17.53 -40.90
N PRO A 196 -25.13 -18.87 -40.89
CA PRO A 196 -23.86 -19.54 -40.58
C PRO A 196 -22.91 -19.47 -41.78
N GLY A 197 -21.82 -18.70 -41.67
CA GLY A 197 -20.75 -18.72 -42.67
C GLY A 197 -19.78 -17.52 -42.75
N GLY A 198 -19.82 -16.54 -41.86
CA GLY A 198 -18.94 -15.35 -41.96
C GLY A 198 -17.89 -15.29 -40.86
N ALA A 199 -16.64 -15.64 -41.17
CA ALA A 199 -15.49 -15.38 -40.31
C ALA A 199 -15.09 -13.90 -40.38
N ILE A 200 -14.95 -13.23 -39.23
CA ILE A 200 -14.28 -11.92 -39.13
C ILE A 200 -12.97 -12.12 -38.38
N GLY A 201 -11.86 -12.03 -39.12
CA GLY A 201 -10.51 -12.02 -38.57
C GLY A 201 -10.14 -10.68 -37.91
N PRO A 202 -9.02 -10.63 -37.17
CA PRO A 202 -8.59 -9.43 -36.47
C PRO A 202 -8.05 -8.40 -37.47
N GLY A 203 -8.77 -7.29 -37.68
CA GLY A 203 -8.27 -6.16 -38.49
C GLY A 203 -9.27 -5.37 -39.33
N GLY A 204 -10.58 -5.60 -39.21
CA GLY A 204 -11.57 -4.86 -40.00
C GLY A 204 -11.95 -3.50 -39.39
N ASN A 205 -11.40 -2.41 -39.93
CA ASN A 205 -11.95 -1.07 -39.72
C ASN A 205 -13.42 -1.04 -40.18
N ALA A 206 -14.35 -0.68 -39.29
CA ALA A 206 -15.79 -0.64 -39.58
C ALA A 206 -16.23 0.49 -40.55
N ILE A 207 -15.30 1.09 -41.28
CA ILE A 207 -15.58 2.09 -42.32
C ILE A 207 -14.83 1.64 -43.58
N GLY A 208 -15.54 0.92 -44.45
CA GLY A 208 -15.04 0.42 -45.74
C GLY A 208 -14.84 1.52 -46.78
N LEU A 209 -14.12 2.60 -46.43
CA LEU A 209 -13.65 3.60 -47.36
C LEU A 209 -12.13 3.45 -47.54
N PRO A 210 -11.64 2.92 -48.67
CA PRO A 210 -10.22 2.93 -48.95
C PRO A 210 -9.78 4.38 -49.16
N GLY A 211 -9.07 4.95 -48.20
CA GLY A 211 -8.46 6.29 -48.33
C GLY A 211 -8.70 7.28 -47.18
N PHE A 212 -9.53 6.95 -46.18
CA PHE A 212 -9.73 7.83 -45.02
C PHE A 212 -8.70 7.52 -43.92
N GLY A 213 -7.51 8.11 -44.03
CA GLY A 213 -6.53 8.13 -42.95
C GLY A 213 -6.79 9.34 -42.05
N ILE A 214 -7.23 9.12 -40.81
CA ILE A 214 -7.18 10.19 -39.80
C ILE A 214 -5.71 10.34 -39.39
N ALA A 215 -5.01 11.25 -40.06
CA ALA A 215 -3.69 11.70 -39.64
C ALA A 215 -3.87 12.63 -38.44
N ALA A 216 -3.97 12.07 -37.24
CA ALA A 216 -3.78 12.83 -36.02
C ALA A 216 -2.28 13.20 -35.93
N PRO A 217 -1.89 14.48 -35.83
CA PRO A 217 -0.50 14.82 -35.55
C PRO A 217 -0.07 14.13 -34.24
N PRO A 218 1.22 13.75 -34.10
CA PRO A 218 1.71 13.22 -32.83
C PRO A 218 1.52 14.29 -31.76
N PHE A 219 0.54 14.08 -30.88
CA PHE A 219 0.32 14.94 -29.74
C PHE A 219 1.40 14.61 -28.71
N ALA A 220 2.39 15.50 -28.58
CA ALA A 220 3.28 15.47 -27.44
C ALA A 220 2.47 15.84 -26.20
N LEU A 221 2.42 14.93 -25.24
CA LEU A 221 1.81 15.20 -23.94
C LEU A 221 2.51 16.41 -23.32
N GLY A 222 1.73 17.44 -22.96
CA GLY A 222 2.15 18.27 -21.84
C GLY A 222 2.24 17.39 -20.60
N PRO A 223 3.22 17.61 -19.70
CA PRO A 223 3.22 16.92 -18.41
C PRO A 223 1.86 17.12 -17.74
N ALA A 224 1.47 16.17 -16.88
CA ALA A 224 0.40 16.45 -15.93
C ALA A 224 0.69 17.81 -15.28
N ARG A 225 -0.36 18.60 -15.02
CA ARG A 225 -0.19 19.84 -14.27
C ARG A 225 0.56 19.47 -12.99
N ALA A 226 1.65 20.20 -12.69
CA ALA A 226 2.59 19.80 -11.66
C ALA A 226 1.83 19.37 -10.40
N PRO A 227 2.14 18.18 -9.85
CA PRO A 227 1.46 17.67 -8.69
C PRO A 227 1.44 18.69 -7.56
N GLY A 228 0.32 18.77 -6.85
CA GLY A 228 0.05 19.82 -5.88
C GLY A 228 0.88 19.74 -4.59
N GLY A 229 1.93 18.93 -4.55
CA GLY A 229 3.00 18.99 -3.56
C GLY A 229 3.91 20.22 -3.70
N GLU A 230 3.79 20.98 -4.79
CA GLU A 230 4.51 22.26 -4.94
C GLU A 230 4.14 23.23 -3.80
N GLY A 231 5.16 23.73 -3.09
CA GLY A 231 5.01 24.60 -1.93
C GLY A 231 4.88 23.91 -0.57
N ALA A 232 4.77 22.58 -0.50
CA ALA A 232 4.80 21.88 0.79
C ALA A 232 6.18 22.00 1.46
N THR A 233 6.18 22.30 2.75
CA THR A 233 7.41 22.54 3.55
C THR A 233 8.18 21.26 3.81
N ASP A 234 7.49 20.13 3.99
CA ASP A 234 8.09 18.83 4.28
C ASP A 234 7.67 17.79 3.24
N ARG A 235 8.63 17.02 2.75
CA ARG A 235 8.46 16.02 1.69
C ARG A 235 9.48 14.91 1.79
N ILE A 236 9.06 13.70 1.43
CA ILE A 236 9.96 12.56 1.21
C ILE A 236 9.67 11.94 -0.13
N ASP A 237 10.73 11.80 -0.91
CA ASP A 237 10.73 11.10 -2.18
C ASP A 237 11.21 9.67 -1.98
N ARG A 238 10.49 8.72 -2.57
CA ARG A 238 10.87 7.31 -2.64
C ARG A 238 10.57 6.74 -4.01
N LYS A 239 11.36 5.76 -4.40
CA LYS A 239 11.16 5.02 -5.64
C LYS A 239 10.78 3.58 -5.30
N ILE A 240 9.59 3.17 -5.72
CA ILE A 240 9.00 1.85 -5.46
C ILE A 240 8.81 1.15 -6.81
N GLY A 241 9.72 0.25 -7.15
CA GLY A 241 9.77 -0.32 -8.50
C GLY A 241 9.90 0.78 -9.59
N GLU A 242 8.90 0.88 -10.46
CA GLU A 242 8.82 1.90 -11.52
C GLU A 242 8.10 3.19 -11.11
N TRP A 243 7.61 3.27 -9.87
CA TRP A 243 6.92 4.43 -9.33
C TRP A 243 7.89 5.36 -8.59
N ALA A 244 7.87 6.65 -8.90
CA ALA A 244 8.42 7.68 -8.03
C ALA A 244 7.28 8.30 -7.23
N VAL A 245 7.32 8.10 -5.91
CA VAL A 245 6.30 8.51 -4.96
C VAL A 245 6.86 9.59 -4.06
N THR A 246 6.13 10.70 -3.95
CA THR A 246 6.44 11.80 -3.04
C THR A 246 5.27 11.97 -2.11
N ALA A 247 5.46 11.76 -0.82
CA ALA A 247 4.50 12.27 0.15
C ALA A 247 4.97 13.60 0.70
N TYR A 248 4.01 14.41 1.08
CA TYR A 248 4.26 15.75 1.54
C TYR A 248 3.20 16.17 2.56
N LYS A 249 3.58 17.12 3.40
CA LYS A 249 2.67 17.75 4.36
C LYS A 249 3.00 19.22 4.53
N ASP A 250 1.97 19.99 4.83
CA ASP A 250 2.09 21.30 5.44
C ASP A 250 0.97 21.53 6.48
N ASP A 251 0.74 22.77 6.88
CA ASP A 251 -0.29 23.14 7.87
C ASP A 251 -1.73 23.06 7.33
N SER A 252 -1.89 22.99 6.01
CA SER A 252 -3.17 23.06 5.29
C SER A 252 -3.51 21.79 4.52
N LYS A 253 -2.51 20.94 4.23
CA LYS A 253 -2.71 19.73 3.46
C LYS A 253 -1.73 18.63 3.83
N LEU A 254 -2.17 17.43 3.54
CA LEU A 254 -1.39 16.22 3.59
C LEU A 254 -1.70 15.43 2.33
N GLY A 255 -0.69 15.02 1.60
CA GLY A 255 -0.92 14.36 0.32
C GLY A 255 0.20 13.44 -0.12
N LEU A 256 -0.09 12.79 -1.22
CA LEU A 256 0.81 11.90 -1.92
C LEU A 256 0.68 12.14 -3.41
N THR A 257 1.84 12.20 -4.05
CA THR A 257 1.98 12.14 -5.49
C THR A 257 2.69 10.87 -5.88
N ALA A 258 2.26 10.26 -6.97
CA ALA A 258 3.01 9.18 -7.58
C ALA A 258 3.04 9.32 -9.09
N THR A 259 4.22 9.08 -9.64
CA THR A 259 4.49 9.09 -11.07
C THR A 259 5.01 7.74 -11.51
N HIS A 260 4.51 7.24 -12.63
CA HIS A 260 4.92 6.00 -13.27
C HIS A 260 5.42 6.28 -14.68
N GLY A 261 6.55 5.68 -15.01
CA GLY A 261 7.14 5.70 -16.35
C GLY A 261 8.33 6.63 -16.48
N THR A 262 9.28 6.24 -17.33
CA THR A 262 10.42 7.08 -17.74
C THR A 262 10.15 7.70 -19.11
N ALA A 263 10.92 8.72 -19.48
CA ALA A 263 10.60 9.69 -20.53
C ALA A 263 10.32 9.13 -21.95
N VAL A 264 10.55 7.84 -22.25
CA VAL A 264 10.80 7.41 -23.63
C VAL A 264 9.73 6.53 -24.30
N SER A 265 8.86 5.80 -23.57
CA SER A 265 7.73 5.05 -24.16
C SER A 265 6.89 4.30 -23.11
N GLY A 266 5.63 3.96 -23.43
CA GLY A 266 4.77 3.08 -22.61
C GLY A 266 3.73 3.79 -21.74
N LEU A 267 3.27 3.12 -20.68
CA LEU A 267 2.31 3.67 -19.72
C LEU A 267 2.93 4.80 -18.89
N LYS A 268 2.31 5.97 -18.94
CA LYS A 268 2.59 7.09 -18.05
C LYS A 268 1.39 7.31 -17.15
N VAL A 269 1.62 7.38 -15.85
CA VAL A 269 0.60 7.77 -14.87
C VAL A 269 1.20 8.82 -13.95
N ASP A 270 0.45 9.86 -13.69
CA ASP A 270 0.72 10.86 -12.68
C ASP A 270 -0.58 11.06 -11.90
N PHE A 271 -0.51 10.98 -10.58
CA PHE A 271 -1.60 11.43 -9.76
C PHE A 271 -1.10 12.14 -8.52
N ASP A 272 -1.97 12.98 -7.99
CA ASP A 272 -1.82 13.73 -6.76
C ASP A 272 -3.13 13.62 -5.99
N ILE A 273 -3.07 13.19 -4.74
CA ILE A 273 -4.21 13.10 -3.83
C ILE A 273 -3.89 13.77 -2.51
N GLN A 274 -4.79 14.64 -2.06
CA GLN A 274 -4.59 15.48 -0.89
C GLN A 274 -5.82 15.45 0.02
N LEU A 275 -5.58 15.25 1.31
CA LEU A 275 -6.51 15.67 2.36
C LEU A 275 -6.22 17.13 2.70
N LEU A 276 -7.25 17.96 2.61
CA LEU A 276 -7.22 19.36 3.04
C LEU A 276 -7.59 19.40 4.52
N VAL A 277 -6.75 20.03 5.32
CA VAL A 277 -6.88 20.05 6.77
C VAL A 277 -6.82 21.48 7.32
N LYS A 278 -7.49 21.71 8.44
CA LYS A 278 -7.47 22.97 9.16
C LYS A 278 -7.75 22.69 10.63
N ASN A 279 -6.86 23.13 11.52
CA ASN A 279 -6.96 22.85 12.96
C ASN A 279 -7.18 21.37 13.24
N LEU A 280 -6.37 20.52 12.60
CA LEU A 280 -6.49 19.07 12.71
C LEU A 280 -6.41 18.67 14.19
N ARG A 281 -7.41 17.96 14.68
CA ARG A 281 -7.53 17.62 16.10
C ARG A 281 -8.02 16.19 16.25
N MET A 282 -7.40 15.46 17.16
CA MET A 282 -7.74 14.09 17.46
C MET A 282 -8.21 14.01 18.91
N SER A 283 -9.40 13.47 19.13
CA SER A 283 -9.99 13.32 20.46
C SER A 283 -10.63 11.95 20.63
N GLY A 284 -10.76 11.48 21.85
CA GLY A 284 -11.38 10.19 22.12
C GLY A 284 -11.24 9.71 23.54
N GLU A 285 -11.94 8.61 23.80
CA GLU A 285 -12.01 7.94 25.08
C GLU A 285 -11.90 6.44 24.85
N LEU A 286 -10.98 5.79 25.55
CA LEU A 286 -10.80 4.35 25.51
C LEU A 286 -10.86 3.83 26.94
N LYS A 287 -11.91 3.08 27.23
CA LYS A 287 -12.04 2.36 28.50
C LYS A 287 -11.70 0.90 28.27
N VAL A 288 -10.59 0.44 28.85
CA VAL A 288 -10.22 -0.96 28.88
C VAL A 288 -10.65 -1.54 30.22
N THR A 289 -11.41 -2.62 30.21
CA THR A 289 -11.85 -3.31 31.43
C THR A 289 -11.69 -4.80 31.24
N ASN A 290 -10.87 -5.44 32.08
CA ASN A 290 -10.53 -6.86 31.97
C ASN A 290 -10.05 -7.27 30.56
N GLY A 291 -9.29 -6.41 29.89
CA GLY A 291 -8.77 -6.66 28.54
C GLY A 291 -9.82 -6.58 27.42
N VAL A 292 -10.93 -5.87 27.63
CA VAL A 292 -11.96 -5.61 26.62
C VAL A 292 -12.21 -4.12 26.49
N ILE A 293 -12.46 -3.65 25.25
CA ILE A 293 -12.80 -2.26 24.93
C ILE A 293 -14.27 -2.23 24.47
N PRO A 294 -15.25 -1.98 25.36
CA PRO A 294 -16.66 -2.12 25.04
C PRO A 294 -17.20 -0.98 24.16
N GLN A 295 -16.70 0.24 24.35
CA GLN A 295 -17.18 1.45 23.68
C GLN A 295 -15.99 2.38 23.40
N PRO A 296 -15.15 2.08 22.39
CA PRO A 296 -14.10 3.01 22.02
C PRO A 296 -14.71 4.27 21.43
N GLU A 297 -14.14 5.43 21.72
CA GLU A 297 -14.43 6.68 21.02
C GLU A 297 -13.15 7.20 20.39
N PHE A 298 -13.23 7.54 19.11
CA PHE A 298 -12.12 8.10 18.36
C PHE A 298 -12.65 9.05 17.31
N ARG A 299 -12.28 10.32 17.41
CA ARG A 299 -12.80 11.40 16.57
C ARG A 299 -11.66 12.23 16.01
N LEU A 300 -11.71 12.48 14.71
CA LEU A 300 -10.80 13.33 13.98
C LEU A 300 -11.58 14.51 13.41
N ASP A 301 -11.16 15.72 13.78
CA ASP A 301 -11.71 16.98 13.31
C ASP A 301 -10.69 17.71 12.44
N GLY A 302 -11.19 18.60 11.59
CA GLY A 302 -10.35 19.52 10.81
C GLY A 302 -10.03 19.02 9.40
N VAL A 303 -10.38 17.79 9.04
CA VAL A 303 -10.38 17.35 7.64
C VAL A 303 -11.57 18.01 6.94
N HIS A 304 -11.30 18.93 6.03
CA HIS A 304 -12.34 19.77 5.41
C HIS A 304 -12.47 19.59 3.90
N GLY A 305 -11.64 18.75 3.29
CA GLY A 305 -11.77 18.46 1.88
C GLY A 305 -10.83 17.40 1.35
N LEU A 306 -11.12 16.99 0.12
CA LEU A 306 -10.32 16.06 -0.68
C LEU A 306 -10.04 16.73 -2.03
N ALA A 307 -8.79 16.72 -2.47
CA ALA A 307 -8.40 17.17 -3.80
C ALA A 307 -7.66 16.05 -4.52
N VAL A 308 -8.02 15.82 -5.80
CA VAL A 308 -7.39 14.79 -6.63
C VAL A 308 -7.08 15.37 -8.00
N THR A 309 -5.87 15.14 -8.49
CA THR A 309 -5.49 15.35 -9.89
C THR A 309 -4.93 14.06 -10.46
N ILE A 310 -5.37 13.68 -11.65
CA ILE A 310 -4.92 12.48 -12.36
C ILE A 310 -4.58 12.87 -13.79
N ALA A 311 -3.49 12.31 -14.30
CA ALA A 311 -3.19 12.25 -15.71
C ALA A 311 -2.59 10.88 -16.04
N ALA A 312 -3.07 10.25 -17.09
CA ALA A 312 -2.50 8.99 -17.57
C ALA A 312 -2.54 8.92 -19.09
N GLY A 313 -1.60 8.17 -19.67
CA GLY A 313 -1.56 7.92 -21.10
C GLY A 313 -0.81 6.63 -21.42
N ALA A 314 -1.23 5.98 -22.50
CA ALA A 314 -0.65 4.74 -22.99
C ALA A 314 -0.26 4.88 -24.46
N GLN A 315 0.95 4.43 -24.82
CA GLN A 315 1.43 4.47 -26.19
C GLN A 315 0.97 3.24 -26.98
N GLY A 316 1.12 2.06 -26.40
CA GLY A 316 0.75 0.76 -26.97
C GLY A 316 -0.72 0.36 -26.78
N GLY A 317 -1.48 1.09 -25.97
CA GLY A 317 -2.88 0.77 -25.64
C GLY A 317 -2.95 -0.45 -24.73
N LEU A 318 -3.61 -1.52 -25.18
CA LEU A 318 -3.83 -2.74 -24.39
C LEU A 318 -2.55 -3.34 -23.79
N SER A 319 -1.44 -3.29 -24.51
CA SER A 319 -0.15 -3.84 -24.07
C SER A 319 0.46 -3.09 -22.89
N ASP A 320 0.02 -1.86 -22.65
CA ASP A 320 0.58 -0.97 -21.65
C ASP A 320 -0.25 -1.00 -20.36
N ASN A 321 -1.36 -1.74 -20.32
CA ASN A 321 -2.25 -1.80 -19.17
C ASN A 321 -1.58 -2.45 -17.97
N LYS A 322 -1.64 -1.74 -16.85
CA LYS A 322 -1.12 -2.18 -15.56
C LYS A 322 -2.23 -2.13 -14.51
N LYS A 323 -2.26 -3.16 -13.68
CA LYS A 323 -2.89 -3.13 -12.37
C LYS A 323 -1.76 -3.18 -11.36
N ALA A 324 -1.52 -2.06 -10.70
CA ALA A 324 -0.49 -1.91 -9.70
C ALA A 324 -1.17 -1.52 -8.37
N ARG A 325 -1.11 -2.42 -7.40
CA ARG A 325 -1.31 -2.04 -6.00
C ARG A 325 0.06 -1.64 -5.47
N VAL A 326 0.18 -0.46 -4.87
CA VAL A 326 1.44 0.02 -4.29
C VAL A 326 1.17 0.48 -2.87
N GLU A 327 1.72 -0.26 -1.93
CA GLU A 327 1.64 0.13 -0.53
C GLU A 327 2.84 1.02 -0.24
N PHE A 328 2.59 2.27 0.15
CA PHE A 328 3.65 3.21 0.48
C PHE A 328 3.53 3.63 1.94
N PRO A 329 4.18 2.89 2.83
CA PRO A 329 3.99 3.09 4.23
C PRO A 329 4.97 4.20 4.66
N ILE A 330 4.55 5.45 4.52
CA ILE A 330 5.18 6.53 5.26
C ILE A 330 4.49 6.62 6.59
N GLU A 331 5.29 6.74 7.64
CA GLU A 331 4.78 7.11 8.94
C GLU A 331 5.09 8.56 9.24
N VAL A 332 4.03 9.31 9.52
CA VAL A 332 4.15 10.54 10.26
C VAL A 332 3.96 10.18 11.72
N THR A 333 5.01 10.34 12.53
CA THR A 333 5.02 9.86 13.93
C THR A 333 5.11 11.03 14.91
N GLN A 334 4.28 10.96 15.95
CA GLN A 334 4.38 11.83 17.12
C GLN A 334 4.16 10.99 18.38
N PRO A 335 5.21 10.77 19.20
CA PRO A 335 5.06 10.16 20.50
C PRO A 335 4.18 11.06 21.39
N ILE A 336 3.21 10.47 22.09
CA ILE A 336 2.35 11.15 23.05
C ILE A 336 2.11 10.26 24.27
N ILE A 337 1.77 10.86 25.40
CA ILE A 337 1.36 10.14 26.61
C ILE A 337 -0.12 10.44 26.84
N ILE A 338 -0.94 9.39 26.97
CA ILE A 338 -2.38 9.50 27.22
C ILE A 338 -2.69 8.72 28.47
N GLY A 339 -3.14 9.40 29.53
CA GLY A 339 -3.50 8.74 30.79
C GLY A 339 -2.43 7.76 31.29
N GLY A 340 -1.16 8.19 31.30
CA GLY A 340 -0.01 7.37 31.70
C GLY A 340 0.50 6.34 30.68
N LEU A 341 -0.27 6.07 29.61
CA LEU A 341 0.13 5.15 28.53
C LEU A 341 0.86 5.91 27.41
N PRO A 342 2.13 5.58 27.13
CA PRO A 342 2.83 6.16 25.99
C PRO A 342 2.31 5.49 24.71
N ALA A 343 1.96 6.29 23.72
CA ALA A 343 1.49 5.85 22.42
C ALA A 343 2.20 6.66 21.32
N THR A 344 2.03 6.22 20.08
CA THR A 344 2.51 6.94 18.91
C THR A 344 1.32 7.25 18.03
N LEU A 345 1.08 8.55 17.79
CA LEU A 345 0.21 8.93 16.70
C LEU A 345 0.90 8.57 15.39
N LYS A 346 0.20 7.80 14.57
CA LYS A 346 0.68 7.34 13.28
C LYS A 346 -0.27 7.72 12.18
N GLN A 347 0.32 8.20 11.11
CA GLN A 347 -0.36 8.37 9.85
C GLN A 347 0.22 7.44 8.80
N THR A 348 -0.61 6.70 8.07
CA THR A 348 -0.17 5.77 7.02
C THR A 348 -0.95 5.98 5.74
N PHE A 349 -0.27 5.77 4.61
CA PHE A 349 -0.83 5.89 3.27
C PHE A 349 -0.78 4.55 2.54
N LYS A 350 -1.80 4.26 1.75
CA LYS A 350 -1.80 3.14 0.80
C LYS A 350 -2.44 3.62 -0.49
N PHE A 351 -1.97 3.16 -1.65
CA PHE A 351 -2.65 3.47 -2.90
C PHE A 351 -2.73 2.29 -3.87
N LEU A 352 -3.65 2.40 -4.81
CA LEU A 352 -3.87 1.44 -5.86
C LEU A 352 -4.13 2.20 -7.16
N VAL A 353 -3.49 1.75 -8.23
CA VAL A 353 -3.73 2.24 -9.57
C VAL A 353 -4.07 1.07 -10.49
N GLN A 354 -5.18 1.19 -11.21
CA GLN A 354 -5.55 0.25 -12.26
C GLN A 354 -5.86 1.02 -13.53
N THR A 355 -5.28 0.59 -14.64
CA THR A 355 -5.43 1.22 -15.95
C THR A 355 -6.05 0.25 -16.95
N ALA A 356 -6.89 0.77 -17.84
CA ALA A 356 -7.51 0.02 -18.93
C ALA A 356 -7.61 0.92 -20.17
N PHE A 357 -6.49 1.04 -20.87
CA PHE A 357 -6.35 1.72 -22.14
C PHE A 357 -6.56 0.76 -23.30
N THR A 358 -7.44 1.09 -24.24
CA THR A 358 -7.68 0.24 -25.43
C THR A 358 -7.02 0.80 -26.69
N ALA A 359 -6.77 2.12 -26.75
CA ALA A 359 -6.19 2.75 -27.93
C ALA A 359 -4.71 3.09 -27.73
N LYS A 360 -3.99 3.06 -28.85
CA LYS A 360 -2.63 3.60 -28.91
C LYS A 360 -2.67 5.12 -28.81
N ASN A 361 -1.70 5.69 -28.10
CA ASN A 361 -1.57 7.12 -27.84
C ASN A 361 -2.81 7.74 -27.18
N GLY A 362 -3.52 6.93 -26.38
CA GLY A 362 -4.67 7.37 -25.59
C GLY A 362 -4.23 8.13 -24.35
N ASN A 363 -5.00 9.14 -23.94
CA ASN A 363 -4.78 9.83 -22.67
C ASN A 363 -6.08 10.20 -21.96
N ILE A 364 -5.95 10.41 -20.66
CA ILE A 364 -7.00 10.87 -19.75
C ILE A 364 -6.39 11.80 -18.72
N SER A 365 -7.06 12.91 -18.42
CA SER A 365 -6.71 13.76 -17.29
C SER A 365 -7.95 14.36 -16.65
N ALA A 366 -7.92 14.55 -15.33
CA ALA A 366 -9.01 15.16 -14.59
C ALA A 366 -8.53 15.72 -13.24
N THR A 367 -9.23 16.73 -12.75
CA THR A 367 -9.03 17.34 -11.43
C THR A 367 -10.37 17.46 -10.71
N GLY A 368 -10.44 17.02 -9.47
CA GLY A 368 -11.63 17.11 -8.63
C GLY A 368 -11.31 17.68 -7.26
N ARG A 369 -12.27 18.42 -6.70
CA ARG A 369 -12.21 18.93 -5.33
C ARG A 369 -13.55 18.77 -4.64
N TRP A 370 -13.52 18.27 -3.42
CA TRP A 370 -14.70 18.01 -2.61
C TRP A 370 -14.54 18.61 -1.23
N GLY A 371 -15.60 19.21 -0.72
CA GLY A 371 -15.68 19.68 0.66
C GLY A 371 -16.21 18.58 1.56
N LEU A 372 -15.59 18.46 2.73
CA LEU A 372 -16.00 17.60 3.82
C LEU A 372 -16.30 18.50 5.03
N ASP A 373 -17.49 18.43 5.61
CA ASP A 373 -17.83 19.24 6.78
C ASP A 373 -18.42 18.38 7.89
N GLY A 374 -17.73 18.38 9.03
CA GLY A 374 -18.02 17.53 10.19
C GLY A 374 -16.86 16.61 10.59
N PRO A 375 -16.99 15.93 11.73
CA PRO A 375 -15.96 15.01 12.22
C PRO A 375 -15.95 13.67 11.45
N ILE A 376 -14.82 12.99 11.50
CA ILE A 376 -14.62 11.63 11.00
C ILE A 376 -14.25 10.74 12.19
N GLY A 377 -14.86 9.57 12.35
CA GLY A 377 -14.50 8.68 13.44
C GLY A 377 -15.63 7.79 13.93
N TYR A 378 -15.65 7.50 15.22
CA TYR A 378 -16.66 6.68 15.88
C TYR A 378 -16.89 7.15 17.32
N SER A 379 -18.16 7.26 17.71
CA SER A 379 -18.63 7.47 19.10
C SER A 379 -20.02 6.86 19.20
N GLY A 380 -20.07 5.58 19.58
CA GLY A 380 -21.29 4.75 19.58
C GLY A 380 -21.84 4.41 18.18
N SER A 381 -21.69 5.30 17.20
CA SER A 381 -21.89 5.10 15.76
C SER A 381 -20.74 5.73 14.98
N ILE A 382 -20.59 5.33 13.73
CA ILE A 382 -19.61 5.96 12.84
C ILE A 382 -20.00 7.43 12.59
N LEU A 383 -19.00 8.29 12.54
CA LEU A 383 -19.12 9.71 12.26
C LEU A 383 -18.66 9.94 10.83
N THR A 384 -19.60 10.36 9.98
CA THR A 384 -19.34 10.69 8.58
C THR A 384 -19.56 12.20 8.37
N PRO A 385 -18.61 12.90 7.72
CA PRO A 385 -18.78 14.30 7.37
C PRO A 385 -19.80 14.46 6.25
N THR A 386 -20.42 15.63 6.19
CA THR A 386 -21.25 16.01 5.05
C THR A 386 -20.38 16.26 3.82
N PHE A 387 -20.87 15.85 2.65
CA PHE A 387 -20.12 15.88 1.39
C PHE A 387 -20.65 16.96 0.44
N SER A 388 -19.74 17.71 -0.18
CA SER A 388 -20.06 18.69 -1.21
C SER A 388 -19.06 18.65 -2.37
N VAL A 389 -19.53 18.95 -3.58
CA VAL A 389 -18.68 19.08 -4.77
C VAL A 389 -18.27 20.53 -4.92
N GLN A 390 -16.97 20.83 -4.82
CA GLN A 390 -16.41 22.17 -5.05
C GLN A 390 -15.94 22.34 -6.50
N GLU A 391 -15.23 21.33 -7.01
CA GLU A 391 -14.77 21.26 -8.40
C GLU A 391 -15.14 19.88 -8.96
N SER A 392 -15.97 19.88 -10.00
CA SER A 392 -16.45 18.63 -10.61
C SER A 392 -15.37 17.98 -11.46
N ILE A 393 -14.99 16.76 -11.06
CA ILE A 393 -14.02 15.97 -11.83
C ILE A 393 -14.53 15.59 -13.23
N MET A 394 -15.84 15.46 -13.39
CA MET A 394 -16.46 15.19 -14.70
C MET A 394 -16.27 16.38 -15.65
N GLN A 395 -16.38 17.61 -15.15
CA GLN A 395 -16.25 18.82 -15.97
C GLN A 395 -14.79 19.07 -16.39
N SER A 396 -13.83 18.68 -15.56
CA SER A 396 -12.40 18.76 -15.85
C SER A 396 -11.88 17.55 -16.63
N LEU A 397 -12.65 16.47 -16.75
CA LEU A 397 -12.26 15.27 -17.48
C LEU A 397 -12.01 15.59 -18.96
N ARG A 398 -10.76 15.39 -19.38
CA ARG A 398 -10.26 15.56 -20.74
C ARG A 398 -9.51 14.30 -21.17
N GLY A 399 -9.38 14.15 -22.48
CA GLY A 399 -8.60 13.07 -23.06
C GLY A 399 -8.95 12.81 -24.52
N VAL A 400 -7.95 12.43 -25.29
CA VAL A 400 -8.07 12.06 -26.70
C VAL A 400 -7.75 10.57 -26.82
N SER A 401 -8.68 9.83 -27.39
CA SER A 401 -8.50 8.40 -27.69
C SER A 401 -9.42 7.99 -28.82
N ILE A 402 -8.99 7.00 -29.60
CA ILE A 402 -9.80 6.33 -30.63
C ILE A 402 -10.56 5.12 -30.03
N GLY A 403 -10.30 4.78 -28.76
CA GLY A 403 -10.94 3.71 -28.01
C GLY A 403 -11.46 4.19 -26.66
N VAL A 404 -11.85 3.24 -25.81
CA VAL A 404 -12.22 3.49 -24.42
C VAL A 404 -10.96 3.51 -23.56
N GLU A 405 -10.86 4.53 -22.72
CA GLU A 405 -9.81 4.67 -21.72
C GLU A 405 -10.42 4.65 -20.33
N ALA A 406 -9.78 3.96 -19.39
CA ALA A 406 -10.16 4.03 -17.99
C ALA A 406 -8.95 4.00 -17.05
N ILE A 407 -9.10 4.68 -15.92
CA ILE A 407 -8.16 4.63 -14.80
C ILE A 407 -8.95 4.61 -13.50
N VAL A 408 -8.50 3.78 -12.56
CA VAL A 408 -8.96 3.76 -11.17
C VAL A 408 -7.77 4.09 -10.30
N VAL A 409 -7.90 5.13 -9.48
CA VAL A 409 -6.94 5.46 -8.43
C VAL A 409 -7.69 5.37 -7.11
N ALA A 410 -7.17 4.58 -6.18
CA ALA A 410 -7.65 4.56 -4.81
C ALA A 410 -6.51 4.89 -3.85
N ALA A 411 -6.81 5.64 -2.79
CA ALA A 411 -5.87 5.94 -1.74
C ALA A 411 -6.55 5.90 -0.36
N GLU A 412 -5.82 5.40 0.63
CA GLU A 412 -6.23 5.35 2.03
C GLU A 412 -5.33 6.26 2.86
N PHE A 413 -5.95 7.17 3.61
CA PHE A 413 -5.31 7.98 4.63
C PHE A 413 -5.75 7.45 5.99
N ARG A 414 -4.83 6.81 6.72
CA ARG A 414 -5.09 6.25 8.04
C ARG A 414 -4.47 7.13 9.11
N PHE A 415 -5.23 7.47 10.14
CA PHE A 415 -4.77 8.14 11.36
C PHE A 415 -5.03 7.20 12.53
N GLY A 416 -4.01 6.86 13.29
CA GLY A 416 -4.13 5.87 14.35
C GLY A 416 -3.33 6.23 15.58
N LEU A 417 -3.87 5.92 16.74
CA LEU A 417 -3.14 5.94 17.99
C LEU A 417 -2.58 4.54 18.24
N MET A 418 -1.30 4.36 17.99
CA MET A 418 -0.67 3.05 17.90
C MET A 418 0.31 2.82 19.05
N LEU A 419 0.28 1.61 19.60
CA LEU A 419 1.22 1.11 20.59
C LEU A 419 1.94 -0.11 20.02
N GLY A 420 3.25 -0.21 20.21
CA GLY A 420 4.05 -1.33 19.73
C GLY A 420 4.97 -0.97 18.58
N LEU A 421 5.44 -1.99 17.87
CA LEU A 421 6.49 -1.87 16.85
C LEU A 421 6.18 -0.78 15.81
N PRO A 422 7.20 -0.01 15.34
CA PRO A 422 7.05 0.93 14.23
C PRO A 422 6.40 0.27 13.01
N VAL A 423 6.70 -1.00 12.78
CA VAL A 423 6.26 -1.71 11.59
C VAL A 423 4.90 -2.43 11.76
N ALA A 424 4.40 -2.48 13.00
CA ALA A 424 3.27 -3.32 13.38
C ALA A 424 2.63 -2.89 14.72
N GLY A 425 2.22 -1.62 14.80
CA GLY A 425 1.56 -1.09 15.99
C GLY A 425 0.09 -1.50 16.07
N ALA A 426 -0.46 -1.60 17.28
CA ALA A 426 -1.87 -1.83 17.52
C ALA A 426 -2.53 -0.64 18.23
N GLY A 427 -3.77 -0.37 17.85
CA GLY A 427 -4.62 0.56 18.57
C GLY A 427 -5.78 1.06 17.71
N PRO A 428 -6.56 2.03 18.22
CA PRO A 428 -7.66 2.59 17.48
C PRO A 428 -7.17 3.43 16.31
N PHE A 429 -7.94 3.43 15.24
CA PHE A 429 -7.67 4.21 14.06
C PHE A 429 -8.97 4.70 13.40
N VAL A 430 -8.80 5.76 12.62
CA VAL A 430 -9.76 6.21 11.62
C VAL A 430 -9.06 6.30 10.27
N GLY A 431 -9.75 5.88 9.22
CA GLY A 431 -9.26 5.88 7.86
C GLY A 431 -10.24 6.60 6.93
N VAL A 432 -9.70 7.33 5.96
CA VAL A 432 -10.46 7.86 4.83
C VAL A 432 -9.95 7.15 3.58
N VAL A 433 -10.81 6.39 2.93
CA VAL A 433 -10.51 5.71 1.67
C VAL A 433 -11.21 6.46 0.53
N ALA A 434 -10.44 7.03 -0.37
CA ALA A 434 -10.94 7.67 -1.58
C ALA A 434 -10.64 6.75 -2.77
N SER A 435 -11.67 6.35 -3.52
CA SER A 435 -11.55 5.60 -4.76
C SER A 435 -12.20 6.36 -5.89
N LEU A 436 -11.44 6.60 -6.95
CA LEU A 436 -11.86 7.38 -8.10
C LEU A 436 -11.64 6.57 -9.37
N GLY A 437 -12.73 6.20 -10.03
CA GLY A 437 -12.74 5.65 -11.38
C GLY A 437 -13.05 6.75 -12.38
N LEU A 438 -12.29 6.82 -13.46
CA LEU A 438 -12.52 7.70 -14.60
C LEU A 438 -12.60 6.87 -15.87
N THR A 439 -13.57 7.18 -16.73
CA THR A 439 -13.70 6.57 -18.05
C THR A 439 -13.89 7.64 -19.12
N ASN A 440 -13.22 7.48 -20.26
CA ASN A 440 -13.28 8.39 -21.38
C ASN A 440 -13.47 7.58 -22.66
N GLY A 441 -14.64 7.70 -23.27
CA GLY A 441 -15.01 7.00 -24.50
C GLY A 441 -14.32 7.56 -25.74
N SER A 442 -14.41 6.80 -26.83
CA SER A 442 -13.75 7.10 -28.09
C SER A 442 -14.18 8.45 -28.67
N ALA A 443 -13.20 9.23 -29.12
CA ALA A 443 -13.42 10.43 -29.91
C ALA A 443 -13.93 10.11 -31.33
N ALA A 444 -13.71 8.90 -31.85
CA ALA A 444 -14.22 8.47 -33.15
C ALA A 444 -15.75 8.34 -33.15
N GLY A 445 -16.36 8.05 -31.99
CA GLY A 445 -17.82 8.11 -31.82
C GLY A 445 -18.42 9.50 -32.03
N ARG A 446 -17.58 10.56 -32.14
CA ARG A 446 -18.04 11.91 -32.52
C ARG A 446 -18.26 12.10 -34.03
N VAL A 447 -17.69 11.22 -34.85
CA VAL A 447 -17.83 11.27 -36.31
C VAL A 447 -19.11 10.54 -36.67
N GLY A 448 -20.22 11.28 -36.68
CA GLY A 448 -21.54 10.75 -36.99
C GLY A 448 -21.54 10.00 -38.31
N LEU A 449 -21.77 8.69 -38.24
CA LEU A 449 -22.31 7.98 -39.39
C LEU A 449 -23.73 8.57 -39.60
N PRO A 450 -24.05 9.11 -40.80
CA PRO A 450 -25.32 9.79 -41.07
C PRO A 450 -26.57 8.91 -40.89
N LEU A 451 -26.40 7.62 -40.56
CA LEU A 451 -27.44 6.63 -40.36
C LEU A 451 -27.55 6.09 -38.92
N ALA A 452 -26.67 6.49 -37.98
CA ALA A 452 -26.55 5.84 -36.66
C ALA A 452 -26.90 6.71 -35.42
N GLY A 453 -27.49 7.89 -35.62
CA GLY A 453 -27.91 8.76 -34.51
C GLY A 453 -26.84 9.77 -34.06
N PRO A 454 -27.13 10.61 -33.04
CA PRO A 454 -26.24 11.66 -32.60
C PRO A 454 -24.91 11.08 -32.09
N SER A 455 -23.81 11.68 -32.53
CA SER A 455 -22.46 11.35 -32.10
C SER A 455 -22.30 11.59 -30.59
N VAL A 456 -22.24 10.50 -29.81
CA VAL A 456 -22.14 10.58 -28.35
C VAL A 456 -20.75 10.12 -27.89
N LYS A 457 -19.99 11.05 -27.29
CA LYS A 457 -18.77 10.70 -26.54
C LYS A 457 -19.17 10.48 -25.07
N CYS A 458 -19.17 9.23 -24.65
CA CYS A 458 -19.42 8.87 -23.25
C CYS A 458 -18.21 9.21 -22.38
N ARG A 459 -18.46 9.79 -21.20
CA ARG A 459 -17.49 10.04 -20.15
C ARG A 459 -18.09 9.61 -18.83
N GLY A 460 -17.31 9.00 -17.96
CA GLY A 460 -17.75 8.49 -16.67
C GLY A 460 -16.79 8.90 -15.56
N SER A 461 -17.33 9.15 -14.38
CA SER A 461 -16.57 9.27 -13.15
C SER A 461 -17.32 8.59 -12.02
N THR A 462 -16.64 7.74 -11.27
CA THR A 462 -17.16 7.13 -10.04
C THR A 462 -16.27 7.56 -8.90
N LEU A 463 -16.86 8.21 -7.89
CA LEU A 463 -16.19 8.52 -6.64
C LEU A 463 -16.86 7.71 -5.52
N VAL A 464 -16.03 6.96 -4.81
CA VAL A 464 -16.39 6.33 -3.54
C VAL A 464 -15.48 6.91 -2.47
N LEU A 465 -16.07 7.49 -1.43
CA LEU A 465 -15.36 7.98 -0.27
C LEU A 465 -15.91 7.27 0.95
N THR A 466 -15.07 6.49 1.63
CA THR A 466 -15.48 5.65 2.76
C THR A 466 -14.69 6.04 4.00
N VAL A 467 -15.39 6.15 5.13
CA VAL A 467 -14.77 6.23 6.45
C VAL A 467 -14.65 4.83 7.00
N ARG A 468 -13.48 4.51 7.54
CA ARG A 468 -13.23 3.28 8.30
C ARG A 468 -12.84 3.66 9.71
N ALA A 469 -13.33 2.91 10.69
CA ALA A 469 -12.90 3.06 12.07
C ALA A 469 -12.79 1.69 12.72
N GLY A 470 -11.79 1.53 13.58
CA GLY A 470 -11.60 0.28 14.27
C GLY A 470 -10.40 0.25 15.21
N GLU A 471 -10.11 -0.93 15.74
CA GLU A 471 -8.91 -1.27 16.47
C GLU A 471 -8.16 -2.34 15.67
N GLY A 472 -6.90 -2.09 15.33
CA GLY A 472 -6.22 -3.00 14.43
C GLY A 472 -4.72 -2.90 14.50
N LEU A 473 -4.09 -3.97 14.02
CA LEU A 473 -2.67 -3.98 13.71
C LEU A 473 -2.45 -3.23 12.40
N ASN A 474 -1.61 -2.20 12.44
CA ASN A 474 -1.16 -1.51 11.24
C ASN A 474 -0.02 -2.31 10.58
N VAL A 475 -0.38 -3.35 9.83
CA VAL A 475 0.58 -4.25 9.15
C VAL A 475 0.11 -4.48 7.71
N SER A 476 1.01 -4.38 6.73
CA SER A 476 0.69 -4.70 5.34
C SER A 476 0.44 -6.21 5.16
N GLY A 477 -0.41 -6.61 4.21
CA GLY A 477 -0.70 -8.02 3.95
C GLY A 477 0.55 -8.87 3.63
N PRO A 478 1.47 -8.39 2.77
CA PRO A 478 2.74 -9.06 2.50
C PRO A 478 3.63 -9.17 3.75
N LEU A 479 3.70 -8.11 4.56
CA LEU A 479 4.47 -8.12 5.80
C LEU A 479 3.89 -9.12 6.80
N THR A 480 2.56 -9.19 6.93
CA THR A 480 1.90 -10.21 7.74
C THR A 480 2.39 -11.59 7.34
N LYS A 481 2.39 -11.93 6.03
CA LYS A 481 2.90 -13.22 5.55
C LYS A 481 4.38 -13.41 5.83
N ALA A 482 5.20 -12.37 5.66
CA ALA A 482 6.64 -12.43 5.90
C ALA A 482 6.96 -12.65 7.39
N ILE A 483 6.26 -11.95 8.29
CA ILE A 483 6.39 -12.15 9.73
C ILE A 483 5.89 -13.54 10.13
N GLU A 484 4.73 -13.98 9.61
CA GLU A 484 4.20 -15.31 9.89
C GLU A 484 5.17 -16.41 9.46
N HIS A 485 5.81 -16.24 8.30
CA HIS A 485 6.84 -17.16 7.81
C HIS A 485 8.13 -17.11 8.63
N THR A 486 8.61 -15.92 8.97
CA THR A 486 9.91 -15.71 9.63
C THR A 486 9.86 -16.04 11.12
N LEU A 487 8.80 -15.63 11.80
CA LEU A 487 8.63 -15.79 13.24
C LEU A 487 7.83 -17.06 13.60
N GLY A 488 7.17 -17.71 12.62
CA GLY A 488 6.38 -18.93 12.86
C GLY A 488 5.12 -18.70 13.70
N VAL A 489 4.68 -17.45 13.86
CA VAL A 489 3.50 -17.06 14.66
C VAL A 489 2.41 -16.53 13.75
N LYS A 490 1.15 -16.88 14.01
CA LYS A 490 0.00 -16.28 13.29
C LYS A 490 -0.22 -14.87 13.81
N ILE A 491 -0.35 -13.91 12.91
CA ILE A 491 -0.65 -12.52 13.29
C ILE A 491 -2.17 -12.33 13.36
N PRO A 492 -2.69 -11.69 14.42
CA PRO A 492 -4.11 -11.33 14.49
C PRO A 492 -4.50 -10.50 13.25
N LYS A 493 -5.57 -10.87 12.57
CA LYS A 493 -6.08 -10.06 11.46
C LYS A 493 -6.58 -8.72 11.99
N GLU A 494 -6.41 -7.68 11.19
CA GLU A 494 -7.07 -6.41 11.41
C GLU A 494 -8.58 -6.62 11.53
N ALA A 495 -9.18 -6.08 12.58
CA ALA A 495 -10.62 -6.04 12.75
C ALA A 495 -11.07 -4.63 12.37
N ASP A 496 -11.55 -4.46 11.15
CA ASP A 496 -12.42 -3.31 10.86
C ASP A 496 -13.70 -3.52 11.65
N PHE A 497 -13.97 -2.64 12.60
CA PHE A 497 -15.20 -2.73 13.36
C PHE A 497 -16.35 -2.13 12.55
N ILE A 498 -16.12 -1.00 11.86
CA ILE A 498 -17.18 -0.25 11.18
C ILE A 498 -16.63 0.50 9.96
N HIS A 499 -17.37 0.48 8.85
CA HIS A 499 -17.13 1.33 7.69
C HIS A 499 -18.46 1.88 7.17
N GLU A 500 -18.43 3.11 6.62
CA GLU A 500 -19.59 3.74 6.00
C GLU A 500 -19.14 4.63 4.85
N ASP A 501 -19.89 4.57 3.74
CA ASP A 501 -19.66 5.42 2.59
C ASP A 501 -20.20 6.83 2.86
N ILE A 502 -19.32 7.83 2.85
CA ILE A 502 -19.69 9.26 2.81
C ILE A 502 -20.39 9.56 1.49
N VAL A 503 -19.83 9.03 0.40
CA VAL A 503 -20.41 9.15 -0.93
C VAL A 503 -20.05 7.92 -1.75
N ASN A 504 -21.03 7.46 -2.53
CA ASN A 504 -20.84 6.50 -3.59
C ASN A 504 -21.62 7.01 -4.79
N ARG A 505 -20.94 7.74 -5.68
CA ARG A 505 -21.59 8.45 -6.78
C ARG A 505 -20.89 8.18 -8.10
N THR A 506 -21.68 7.70 -9.05
CA THR A 506 -21.30 7.60 -10.45
C THR A 506 -22.02 8.69 -11.24
N VAL A 507 -21.27 9.39 -12.08
CA VAL A 507 -21.76 10.40 -13.01
C VAL A 507 -21.32 10.00 -14.40
N VAL A 508 -22.22 10.10 -15.37
CA VAL A 508 -21.96 9.77 -16.77
C VAL A 508 -22.46 10.91 -17.65
N GLU A 509 -21.69 11.28 -18.66
CA GLU A 509 -22.05 12.31 -19.63
C GLU A 509 -21.78 11.88 -21.09
N PRO A 510 -22.75 12.06 -22.01
CA PRO A 510 -24.14 12.43 -21.73
C PRO A 510 -24.87 11.29 -21.02
N ASP A 511 -25.87 11.66 -20.24
CA ASP A 511 -26.63 10.74 -19.39
C ASP A 511 -27.69 9.98 -20.21
N VAL A 512 -27.21 9.05 -21.05
CA VAL A 512 -28.03 8.23 -21.95
C VAL A 512 -27.76 6.74 -21.69
N PRO A 513 -28.71 5.83 -21.97
CA PRO A 513 -28.54 4.39 -21.73
C PRO A 513 -27.24 3.83 -22.31
N LEU A 514 -26.85 4.26 -23.52
CA LEU A 514 -25.61 3.85 -24.18
C LEU A 514 -24.34 4.13 -23.34
N CYS A 515 -24.35 5.18 -22.53
CA CYS A 515 -23.19 5.56 -21.71
C CYS A 515 -23.25 4.99 -20.29
N ARG A 516 -24.41 4.52 -19.83
CA ARG A 516 -24.61 4.00 -18.46
C ARG A 516 -24.14 2.55 -18.30
N GLY A 517 -23.97 1.82 -19.40
CA GLY A 517 -23.71 0.38 -19.39
C GLY A 517 -24.98 -0.41 -19.57
#